data_AF-A0A1E1WKR6-F1
#
_entry.id   AF-A0A1E1WKR6-F1
#
_cell.length_a   1.000
_cell.length_b   1.000
_cell.length_c   1.000
_cell.angle_alpha   90.00
_cell.angle_beta   90.00
_cell.angle_gamma   90.00
#
_symmetry.space_group_name_H-M   'P 1'
#
loop_
_entity.id
_entity.type
_entity.pdbx_description
1 polymer ?
#
loop_
_entity_poly.entity_id
_entity_poly.type
_entity_poly.pdbx_seq_one_letter_code
_entity_poly.pdbx_strand_id
1 'polypeptide(L)'
;DMGRLLCDVQHAESIARRNFAIYSVKKEMKDHLAHTSIDKYLFGENLSEALKAAKAVNKSGSDLKIPTKTPKKNQPQASKPQTSKKLETAGAKSPAANAAEEPRDDLSARAAHRLV
;
A
#
# COMPACT_ATOMS: atom_id res chain seq x y z
N ASP A 1 14.74 -14.42 37.98
CA ASP A 1 14.86 -13.17 37.21
C ASP A 1 14.71 -13.39 35.70
N MET A 2 15.51 -14.26 35.07
CA MET A 2 15.45 -14.59 33.63
C MET A 2 14.04 -14.78 33.05
N GLY A 3 13.14 -15.48 33.74
CA GLY A 3 11.77 -15.69 33.27
C GLY A 3 11.00 -14.37 33.06
N ARG A 4 11.19 -13.37 33.93
CA ARG A 4 10.55 -12.06 33.78
C ARG A 4 11.12 -11.31 32.58
N LEU A 5 12.45 -11.28 32.44
CA LEU A 5 13.11 -10.65 31.30
C LEU A 5 12.66 -11.25 29.96
N LEU A 6 12.57 -12.58 29.89
CA LEU A 6 12.13 -13.28 28.68
C LEU A 6 10.67 -12.94 28.35
N CYS A 7 9.79 -12.90 29.36
CA CYS A 7 8.40 -12.47 29.18
C CYS A 7 8.30 -11.02 28.70
N ASP A 8 9.11 -10.11 29.25
CA ASP A 8 9.12 -8.69 28.86
C ASP A 8 9.57 -8.52 27.40
N VAL A 9 10.63 -9.22 26.99
CA VAL A 9 11.11 -9.22 25.59
C VAL A 9 10.04 -9.79 24.66
N GLN A 10 9.50 -10.98 24.97
CA GLN A 10 8.47 -11.63 24.17
C GLN A 10 7.23 -10.74 24.01
N HIS A 11 6.84 -10.05 25.09
CA HIS A 11 5.72 -9.12 25.08
C HIS A 11 6.03 -7.91 24.18
N ALA A 12 7.19 -7.28 24.36
CA ALA A 12 7.61 -6.14 23.54
C ALA A 12 7.66 -6.48 22.04
N GLU A 13 8.20 -7.65 21.68
CA GLU A 13 8.23 -8.14 20.30
C GLU A 13 6.82 -8.36 19.74
N SER A 14 5.93 -8.93 20.54
CA SER A 14 4.54 -9.17 20.14
C SER A 14 3.79 -7.85 19.88
N ILE A 15 3.99 -6.84 20.74
CA ILE A 15 3.41 -5.51 20.56
C ILE A 15 4.00 -4.81 19.32
N ALA A 16 5.33 -4.86 19.13
CA ALA A 16 5.98 -4.29 17.96
C ALA A 16 5.45 -4.91 16.65
N ARG A 17 5.35 -6.24 16.61
CA ARG A 17 4.80 -6.97 15.45
C ARG A 17 3.34 -6.62 15.18
N ARG A 18 2.52 -6.51 16.23
CA ARG A 18 1.12 -6.09 16.12
C ARG A 18 1.02 -4.69 15.52
N ASN A 19 1.78 -3.73 16.06
CA ASN A 19 1.76 -2.35 15.60
C ASN A 19 2.18 -2.27 14.12
N PHE A 20 3.22 -3.00 13.74
CA PHE A 20 3.66 -3.10 12.35
C PHE A 20 2.56 -3.66 11.43
N ALA A 21 1.92 -4.76 11.83
CA ALA A 21 0.84 -5.37 11.04
C ALA A 21 -0.39 -4.46 10.93
N ILE A 22 -0.73 -3.71 11.99
CA ILE A 22 -1.86 -2.78 11.98
C ILE A 22 -1.62 -1.63 10.98
N TYR A 23 -0.37 -1.25 10.70
CA TYR A 23 -0.09 -0.15 9.78
C TYR A 23 -0.58 -0.38 8.34
N SER A 24 -0.67 -1.64 7.90
CA SER A 24 -1.10 -2.00 6.54
C SER A 24 -2.61 -2.15 6.37
N VAL A 25 -3.40 -2.07 7.45
CA VAL A 25 -4.86 -2.22 7.39
C VAL A 25 -5.61 -0.88 7.30
N LYS A 26 -6.88 -0.93 6.85
CA LYS A 26 -7.76 0.24 6.75
C LYS A 26 -7.94 0.90 8.13
N LYS A 27 -8.01 2.25 8.14
CA LYS A 27 -8.15 3.07 9.35
C LYS A 27 -9.31 2.62 10.25
N GLU A 28 -10.45 2.28 9.68
CA GLU A 28 -11.64 1.80 10.39
C GLU A 28 -11.42 0.48 11.15
N MET A 29 -10.49 -0.35 10.69
CA MET A 29 -10.22 -1.67 11.26
C MET A 29 -9.06 -1.63 12.27
N LYS A 30 -8.20 -0.60 12.19
CA LYS A 30 -7.05 -0.42 13.08
C LYS A 30 -7.46 -0.44 14.55
N ASP A 31 -8.51 0.29 14.87
CA ASP A 31 -9.02 0.45 16.24
C ASP A 31 -9.44 -0.91 16.82
N HIS A 32 -10.25 -1.66 16.06
CA HIS A 32 -10.68 -2.99 16.46
C HIS A 32 -9.52 -3.98 16.63
N LEU A 33 -8.51 -3.93 15.75
CA LEU A 33 -7.35 -4.84 15.82
C LEU A 33 -6.38 -4.46 16.95
N ALA A 34 -6.28 -3.17 17.30
CA ALA A 34 -5.39 -2.68 18.36
C ALA A 34 -5.80 -3.23 19.74
N HIS A 35 -7.11 -3.42 19.95
CA HIS A 35 -7.69 -3.88 21.22
C HIS A 35 -7.85 -5.40 21.33
N THR A 36 -7.42 -6.18 20.33
CA THR A 36 -7.45 -7.64 20.41
C THR A 36 -6.46 -8.16 21.46
N SER A 37 -6.69 -9.36 22.00
CA SER A 37 -5.70 -10.07 22.81
C SER A 37 -4.65 -10.73 21.91
N ILE A 38 -3.35 -10.59 22.25
CA ILE A 38 -2.31 -11.45 21.67
C ILE A 38 -2.43 -12.77 22.39
N ASP A 39 -2.52 -13.85 21.63
CA ASP A 39 -2.47 -15.22 22.14
C ASP A 39 -1.54 -16.02 21.22
N LYS A 40 -1.82 -17.31 21.00
CA LYS A 40 -1.18 -18.17 19.98
C LYS A 40 -1.02 -17.48 18.62
N TYR A 41 -1.96 -16.60 18.25
CA TYR A 41 -1.85 -15.72 17.09
C TYR A 41 -1.80 -14.24 17.50
N LEU A 42 -1.21 -13.42 16.64
CA LEU A 42 -0.96 -11.99 16.87
C LEU A 42 -2.22 -11.16 17.20
N PHE A 43 -3.38 -11.60 16.69
CA PHE A 43 -4.69 -10.97 16.91
C PHE A 43 -5.71 -11.94 17.55
N GLY A 44 -5.22 -13.05 18.12
CA GLY A 44 -6.05 -14.09 18.71
C GLY A 44 -6.63 -15.09 17.70
N GLU A 45 -7.16 -16.19 18.21
CA GLU A 45 -7.77 -17.27 17.40
C GLU A 45 -9.10 -16.83 16.75
N ASN A 46 -9.85 -15.96 17.43
CA ASN A 46 -11.17 -15.50 17.01
C ASN A 46 -11.14 -14.26 16.10
N LEU A 47 -10.05 -14.04 15.36
CA LEU A 47 -9.91 -12.89 14.45
C LEU A 47 -11.06 -12.78 13.45
N SER A 48 -11.55 -13.91 12.92
CA SER A 48 -12.67 -13.94 11.97
C SER A 48 -13.94 -13.34 12.57
N GLU A 49 -14.24 -13.66 13.83
CA GLU A 49 -15.40 -13.13 14.54
C GLU A 49 -15.21 -11.64 14.87
N ALA A 50 -14.01 -11.26 15.32
CA ALA A 50 -13.66 -9.86 15.56
C ALA A 50 -13.83 -8.99 14.31
N LEU A 51 -13.42 -9.49 13.13
CA LEU A 51 -13.60 -8.78 11.86
C LEU A 51 -15.07 -8.65 11.44
N LYS A 52 -15.90 -9.67 11.70
CA LYS A 52 -17.35 -9.60 11.44
C LYS A 52 -18.01 -8.59 12.36
N ALA A 53 -17.70 -8.63 13.66
CA ALA A 53 -18.20 -7.69 14.65
C ALA A 53 -17.78 -6.25 14.32
N ALA A 54 -16.50 -6.03 14.00
CA ALA A 54 -15.98 -4.72 13.59
C ALA A 54 -16.73 -4.15 12.38
N LYS A 55 -17.01 -4.98 11.36
CA LYS A 55 -17.80 -4.54 10.20
C LYS A 55 -19.25 -4.19 10.58
N ALA A 56 -19.88 -4.98 11.44
CA ALA A 56 -21.23 -4.71 11.92
C ALA A 56 -21.29 -3.40 12.72
N VAL A 57 -20.34 -3.18 13.64
CA VAL A 57 -20.21 -1.96 14.44
C VAL A 57 -19.99 -0.74 13.55
N ASN A 58 -19.05 -0.81 12.60
CA ASN A 58 -18.81 0.30 11.66
C ASN A 58 -20.03 0.61 10.80
N LYS A 59 -20.77 -0.43 10.35
CA LYS A 59 -22.03 -0.26 9.60
C LYS A 59 -23.08 0.45 10.46
N SER A 60 -23.34 -0.03 11.68
CA SER A 60 -24.28 0.59 12.61
C SER A 60 -23.88 2.03 12.97
N GLY A 61 -22.59 2.29 13.19
CA GLY A 61 -22.08 3.63 13.45
C GLY A 61 -22.23 4.60 12.27
N SER A 62 -22.19 4.09 11.03
CA SER A 62 -22.41 4.90 9.83
C SER A 62 -23.87 5.31 9.65
N ASP A 63 -24.82 4.47 10.05
CA ASP A 63 -26.26 4.75 10.01
C ASP A 63 -26.65 5.82 11.06
N LEU A 64 -25.98 5.81 12.22
CA LEU A 64 -26.21 6.77 13.30
C LEU A 64 -25.59 8.15 13.05
N LYS A 65 -24.67 8.28 12.09
CA LYS A 65 -24.09 9.56 11.73
C LYS A 65 -25.15 10.40 11.02
N ILE A 66 -25.69 11.38 11.74
CA ILE A 66 -26.53 12.43 11.16
C ILE A 66 -25.73 13.04 9.99
N PRO A 67 -26.26 13.05 8.75
CA PRO A 67 -25.56 13.66 7.64
C PRO A 67 -25.43 15.15 7.92
N THR A 68 -24.23 15.56 8.35
CA THR A 68 -23.86 16.96 8.41
C THR A 68 -23.88 17.47 6.99
N LYS A 69 -24.96 18.17 6.62
CA LYS A 69 -25.04 18.91 5.36
C LYS A 69 -23.93 19.96 5.39
N THR A 70 -22.75 19.61 4.87
CA THR A 70 -21.75 20.63 4.57
C THR A 70 -22.36 21.49 3.46
N PRO A 71 -22.51 22.81 3.68
CA PRO A 71 -23.04 23.67 2.63
C PRO A 71 -22.06 23.60 1.45
N LYS A 72 -22.51 23.04 0.32
CA LYS A 72 -21.80 23.12 -0.94
C LYS A 72 -21.62 24.60 -1.22
N LYS A 73 -20.39 25.11 -1.06
CA LYS A 73 -20.03 26.45 -1.52
C LYS A 73 -20.29 26.46 -3.03
N ASN A 74 -21.35 27.17 -3.41
CA ASN A 74 -21.74 27.35 -4.80
C ASN A 74 -20.60 28.10 -5.50
N GLN A 75 -19.66 27.37 -6.09
CA GLN A 75 -18.66 27.98 -6.96
C GLN A 75 -19.39 28.38 -8.25
N PRO A 76 -19.32 29.65 -8.68
CA PRO A 76 -19.81 30.03 -9.99
C PRO A 76 -19.10 29.19 -11.04
N GLN A 77 -19.85 28.47 -11.87
CA GLN A 77 -19.32 27.83 -13.06
C GLN A 77 -18.71 28.91 -13.95
N ALA A 78 -17.38 29.00 -13.96
CA ALA A 78 -16.69 29.68 -15.04
C ALA A 78 -16.94 28.85 -16.32
N SER A 79 -17.73 29.43 -17.22
CA SER A 79 -17.99 28.95 -18.56
C SER A 79 -16.67 28.66 -19.27
N LYS A 80 -16.49 27.40 -19.71
CA LYS A 80 -15.37 27.02 -20.60
C LYS A 80 -15.50 27.78 -21.92
N PRO A 81 -14.47 28.49 -22.39
CA PRO A 81 -14.41 28.89 -23.79
C PRO A 81 -14.16 27.65 -24.64
N GLN A 82 -15.12 27.33 -25.52
CA GLN A 82 -14.88 26.49 -26.68
C GLN A 82 -13.83 27.19 -27.54
N THR A 83 -12.75 26.51 -27.90
CA THR A 83 -11.92 26.92 -29.04
C THR A 83 -11.80 25.76 -29.99
N SER A 84 -12.12 26.11 -31.23
CA SER A 84 -12.36 25.26 -32.37
C SER A 84 -11.06 24.71 -32.98
N LYS A 85 -11.27 23.59 -33.66
CA LYS A 85 -10.43 22.83 -34.61
C LYS A 85 -9.41 23.63 -35.44
N LYS A 86 -8.41 22.85 -35.94
CA LYS A 86 -7.55 22.99 -37.15
C LYS A 86 -6.08 23.29 -36.78
N LEU A 87 -5.04 22.61 -37.28
CA LEU A 87 -4.80 22.06 -38.61
C LEU A 87 -3.70 20.97 -38.56
N GLU A 88 -3.93 19.83 -39.20
CA GLU A 88 -2.89 18.86 -39.58
C GLU A 88 -2.04 19.43 -40.72
N THR A 89 -0.72 19.27 -40.64
CA THR A 89 0.17 19.30 -41.81
C THR A 89 0.90 17.97 -41.89
N ALA A 90 0.46 17.17 -42.86
CA ALA A 90 1.14 16.00 -43.36
C ALA A 90 2.43 16.40 -44.09
N GLY A 91 3.48 15.59 -43.94
CA GLY A 91 4.60 15.62 -44.88
C GLY A 91 5.93 15.15 -44.28
N ALA A 92 6.19 13.85 -44.28
CA ALA A 92 7.35 13.26 -44.93
C ALA A 92 7.41 11.75 -44.67
N LYS A 93 7.37 11.01 -45.78
CA LYS A 93 7.47 9.56 -45.92
C LYS A 93 8.92 9.13 -45.64
N SER A 94 9.10 7.98 -44.98
CA SER A 94 10.37 7.30 -44.66
C SER A 94 11.25 6.98 -45.87
N PRO A 95 12.48 6.47 -45.65
CA PRO A 95 12.68 5.07 -46.00
C PRO A 95 13.42 4.24 -44.95
N ALA A 96 13.12 2.95 -45.00
CA ALA A 96 13.73 1.86 -44.24
C ALA A 96 15.19 1.60 -44.66
N ALA A 97 16.00 1.14 -43.71
CA ALA A 97 17.17 0.31 -43.99
C ALA A 97 17.43 -0.64 -42.80
N ASN A 98 17.33 -1.93 -43.10
CA ASN A 98 17.87 -3.06 -42.31
C ASN A 98 19.35 -2.85 -41.99
N ALA A 99 19.81 -3.31 -40.83
CA ALA A 99 20.86 -4.34 -40.70
C ALA A 99 21.45 -4.43 -39.27
N ALA A 100 21.79 -5.67 -38.91
CA ALA A 100 22.79 -6.09 -37.94
C ALA A 100 22.42 -6.07 -36.44
N GLU A 101 21.71 -7.13 -36.04
CA GLU A 101 22.04 -7.96 -34.88
C GLU A 101 23.53 -8.36 -34.92
N GLU A 102 24.27 -8.18 -33.81
CA GLU A 102 25.58 -8.80 -33.54
C GLU A 102 25.79 -8.93 -32.00
N PRO A 103 26.60 -9.90 -31.54
CA PRO A 103 26.34 -10.74 -30.37
C PRO A 103 26.97 -10.23 -29.07
N ARG A 104 26.43 -10.72 -27.94
CA ARG A 104 27.07 -10.61 -26.63
C ARG A 104 27.79 -11.91 -26.32
N ASP A 105 29.06 -11.98 -26.70
CA ASP A 105 29.97 -13.04 -26.26
C ASP A 105 30.82 -12.60 -25.05
N ASP A 106 30.64 -13.38 -23.98
CA ASP A 106 31.61 -13.93 -23.04
C ASP A 106 32.92 -13.17 -22.72
N LEU A 107 33.10 -12.84 -21.43
CA LEU A 107 34.41 -12.92 -20.79
C LEU A 107 34.25 -13.45 -19.36
N SER A 108 34.02 -14.75 -19.29
CA SER A 108 34.58 -15.60 -18.24
C SER A 108 36.11 -15.56 -18.32
N ALA A 109 36.76 -15.73 -17.17
CA ALA A 109 38.21 -15.91 -16.97
C ALA A 109 39.11 -14.67 -16.97
N ARG A 110 39.54 -14.28 -15.75
CA ARG A 110 40.97 -14.36 -15.44
C ARG A 110 41.23 -14.67 -13.97
N ALA A 111 41.66 -15.92 -13.79
CA ALA A 111 42.20 -16.47 -12.57
C ALA A 111 43.58 -15.86 -12.22
N ALA A 112 43.84 -15.87 -10.92
CA ALA A 112 45.07 -16.29 -10.26
C ALA A 112 46.40 -15.50 -10.44
N HIS A 113 47.10 -15.44 -9.31
CA HIS A 113 48.52 -15.18 -9.07
C HIS A 113 49.04 -13.73 -9.10
N ARG A 114 49.36 -13.19 -7.90
CA ARG A 114 50.77 -12.96 -7.50
C ARG A 114 50.94 -12.63 -6.00
N LEU A 115 51.83 -13.40 -5.36
CA LEU A 115 52.60 -13.05 -4.16
C LEU A 115 53.12 -11.60 -4.21
N VAL A 116 53.11 -10.90 -3.07
CA VAL A 116 54.28 -10.54 -2.23
C VAL A 116 53.80 -10.38 -0.80
#